data_AF-A0A968P0X9-F1
#
_entry.id   AF-A0A968P0X9-F1
#
_cell.length_a   1.000
_cell.length_b   1.000
_cell.length_c   1.000
_cell.angle_alpha   90.00
_cell.angle_beta   90.00
_cell.angle_gamma   90.00
#
_symmetry.space_group_name_H-M   'P 1'
#
loop_
_entity.id
_entity.type
_entity.pdbx_description
1 polymer ?
#
loop_
_entity_poly.entity_id
_entity_poly.type
_entity_poly.pdbx_seq_one_letter_code
_entity_poly.pdbx_strand_id
1 'polypeptide(L)'
;MPTHSSFSFAKVFNLSIVLSIFLIGLTGSGCNTVTEADLQVTKLHSVRVSSMTREELRLVVEIEVENQRKQDVSFHDLEFRFGLRGDPIGIGTIGGRQDIAAGGRKLLAATVVVPFGDVQKEDFDAFFEKDVPYQIEGHATLIAPIEGLKLRFAIQGTLSVSEVLEVRASLDDLGSHLGPPRLKTRLTDLLTQSGEVEVDLANPFRFALPLAQIEYRILLADSTVGRGEVAHGLQLEPGVHRLRLPVEAQLGGAVSGLLSSFLEPRRATLKVVATVVVRHGERMVLLQLTSDPGGGSQLPQDAEDIN
;
A
#
# COMPACT_ATOMS: atom_id res chain seq x y z
N MET A 1 -60.76 -20.05 28.56
CA MET A 1 -60.93 -20.35 27.12
C MET A 1 -59.56 -20.74 26.55
N PRO A 2 -59.53 -21.68 25.59
CA PRO A 2 -58.72 -22.90 25.69
C PRO A 2 -57.48 -22.85 24.75
N THR A 3 -56.31 -23.35 25.18
CA THR A 3 -55.68 -24.68 24.93
C THR A 3 -54.82 -24.82 23.66
N HIS A 4 -53.60 -25.31 23.89
CA HIS A 4 -52.86 -26.35 23.14
C HIS A 4 -52.68 -26.24 21.62
N SER A 5 -51.42 -26.39 21.17
CA SER A 5 -51.01 -27.67 20.54
C SER A 5 -49.51 -27.74 20.28
N SER A 6 -48.89 -28.67 21.00
CA SER A 6 -47.66 -29.37 20.70
C SER A 6 -47.85 -30.27 19.47
N PHE A 7 -46.89 -30.29 18.55
CA PHE A 7 -46.77 -31.35 17.54
C PHE A 7 -45.51 -32.17 17.79
N SER A 8 -45.75 -33.41 18.23
CA SER A 8 -44.82 -34.53 18.20
C SER A 8 -45.33 -35.51 17.16
N PHE A 9 -44.46 -35.99 16.27
CA PHE A 9 -44.69 -37.26 15.59
C PHE A 9 -43.36 -37.96 15.34
N ALA A 10 -43.14 -39.01 16.13
CA ALA A 10 -42.19 -40.07 15.84
C ALA A 10 -42.67 -40.90 14.64
N LYS A 11 -41.75 -41.39 13.82
CA LYS A 11 -41.88 -42.69 13.14
C LYS A 11 -40.53 -43.37 13.03
N VAL A 12 -40.40 -44.40 13.86
CA VAL A 12 -39.48 -45.52 13.75
C VAL A 12 -39.92 -46.39 12.57
N PHE A 13 -39.00 -46.81 11.69
CA PHE A 13 -39.18 -48.01 10.86
C PHE A 13 -37.83 -48.74 10.64
N ASN A 14 -37.82 -49.97 11.17
CA ASN A 14 -37.02 -51.18 10.91
C ASN A 14 -36.29 -51.28 9.55
N LEU A 15 -35.03 -51.74 9.46
CA LEU A 15 -34.45 -53.08 9.68
C LEU A 15 -34.31 -53.89 8.37
N SER A 16 -33.04 -54.07 7.95
CA SER A 16 -32.39 -55.20 7.25
C SER A 16 -32.90 -55.77 5.91
N ILE A 17 -31.90 -56.26 5.16
CA ILE A 17 -31.91 -57.24 4.04
C ILE A 17 -31.94 -56.60 2.65
N VAL A 18 -30.79 -56.57 1.95
CA VAL A 18 -30.42 -57.47 0.83
C VAL A 18 -28.93 -57.28 0.53
N LEU A 19 -28.16 -58.26 0.98
CA LEU A 19 -26.87 -58.67 0.41
C LEU A 19 -27.18 -59.43 -0.88
N SER A 20 -26.62 -59.04 -2.04
CA SER A 20 -26.19 -59.95 -3.13
C SER A 20 -25.81 -59.23 -4.44
N ILE A 21 -24.54 -59.43 -4.82
CA ILE A 21 -24.08 -59.72 -6.19
C ILE A 21 -24.19 -58.55 -7.20
N PHE A 22 -23.07 -57.86 -7.43
CA PHE A 22 -22.53 -57.76 -8.79
C PHE A 22 -21.00 -57.60 -8.74
N LEU A 23 -20.35 -58.75 -8.79
CA LEU A 23 -18.96 -58.97 -9.14
C LEU A 23 -18.88 -58.95 -10.67
N ILE A 24 -18.47 -57.83 -11.29
CA ILE A 24 -17.93 -57.70 -12.65
C ILE A 24 -17.37 -56.28 -12.76
N GLY A 25 -16.07 -56.14 -13.04
CA GLY A 25 -15.46 -54.83 -13.29
C GLY A 25 -13.95 -54.71 -13.07
N LEU A 26 -13.18 -55.80 -13.20
CA LEU A 26 -11.73 -55.74 -13.41
C LEU A 26 -11.44 -55.13 -14.80
N THR A 27 -11.46 -53.81 -14.86
CA THR A 27 -10.59 -53.02 -15.72
C THR A 27 -10.05 -51.91 -14.85
N GLY A 28 -9.07 -52.26 -14.01
CA GLY A 28 -8.25 -51.32 -13.27
C GLY A 28 -7.35 -50.56 -14.23
N SER A 29 -7.96 -49.73 -15.08
CA SER A 29 -7.32 -48.55 -15.64
C SER A 29 -7.06 -47.67 -14.43
N GLY A 30 -5.87 -47.77 -13.85
CA GLY A 30 -5.38 -46.82 -12.88
C GLY A 30 -5.30 -45.46 -13.55
N CYS A 31 -6.44 -44.77 -13.67
CA CYS A 31 -6.48 -43.33 -13.61
C CYS A 31 -5.90 -43.00 -12.23
N ASN A 32 -4.57 -42.90 -12.18
CA ASN A 32 -3.94 -41.96 -11.27
C ASN A 32 -4.50 -40.60 -11.70
N THR A 33 -5.69 -40.27 -11.19
CA THR A 33 -6.14 -38.90 -11.08
C THR A 33 -4.97 -38.19 -10.46
N VAL A 34 -4.28 -37.38 -11.27
CA VAL A 34 -3.24 -36.47 -10.81
C VAL A 34 -3.94 -35.60 -9.77
N THR A 35 -3.83 -35.99 -8.51
CA THR A 35 -4.47 -35.33 -7.40
C THR A 35 -3.89 -33.92 -7.35
N GLU A 36 -4.79 -32.95 -7.40
CA GLU A 36 -4.60 -31.54 -7.73
C GLU A 36 -3.74 -30.73 -6.73
N ALA A 37 -2.95 -31.38 -5.86
CA ALA A 37 -2.25 -30.72 -4.76
C ALA A 37 -0.78 -31.13 -4.72
N ASP A 38 0.14 -30.23 -5.08
CA ASP A 38 1.58 -30.53 -4.98
C ASP A 38 2.51 -29.30 -4.92
N LEU A 39 2.05 -28.11 -5.31
CA LEU A 39 2.73 -26.86 -5.00
C LEU A 39 1.87 -26.12 -3.98
N GLN A 40 2.41 -25.92 -2.78
CA GLN A 40 1.69 -25.22 -1.72
C GLN A 40 2.38 -23.89 -1.48
N VAL A 41 1.65 -22.80 -1.70
CA VAL A 41 2.01 -21.54 -1.03
C VAL A 41 1.72 -21.79 0.45
N THR A 42 2.72 -21.67 1.30
CA THR A 42 2.61 -22.09 2.70
C THR A 42 2.33 -20.91 3.61
N LYS A 43 2.97 -19.76 3.36
CA LYS A 43 2.94 -18.64 4.28
C LYS A 43 3.26 -17.30 3.62
N LEU A 44 2.61 -16.25 4.10
CA LEU A 44 3.03 -14.87 3.89
C LEU A 44 4.13 -14.51 4.91
N HIS A 45 5.32 -14.19 4.42
CA HIS A 45 6.48 -13.89 5.27
C HIS A 45 6.53 -12.42 5.68
N SER A 46 6.44 -11.52 4.70
CA SER A 46 6.42 -10.08 4.95
C SER A 46 5.63 -9.31 3.89
N VAL A 47 5.13 -8.14 4.28
CA VAL A 47 4.50 -7.16 3.40
C VAL A 47 5.18 -5.83 3.67
N ARG A 48 5.69 -5.18 2.62
CA ARG A 48 6.34 -3.87 2.71
C ARG A 48 5.76 -2.93 1.68
N VAL A 49 5.63 -1.66 2.04
CA VAL A 49 5.33 -0.61 1.05
C VAL A 49 6.59 -0.38 0.23
N SER A 50 6.45 -0.50 -1.09
CA SER A 50 7.53 -0.26 -2.05
C SER A 50 7.47 1.17 -2.58
N SER A 51 6.28 1.58 -3.02
CA SER A 51 6.01 2.95 -3.45
C SER A 51 4.54 3.28 -3.29
N MET A 52 4.23 4.57 -3.33
CA MET A 52 2.87 5.08 -3.25
C MET A 52 2.74 6.24 -4.24
N THR A 53 1.76 6.14 -5.15
CA THR A 53 1.42 7.21 -6.09
C THR A 53 0.08 7.84 -5.70
N ARG A 54 -0.55 8.61 -6.58
CA ARG A 54 -1.92 9.08 -6.37
C ARG A 54 -2.97 8.02 -6.70
N GLU A 55 -2.66 7.09 -7.58
CA GLU A 55 -3.64 6.14 -8.12
C GLU A 55 -3.57 4.79 -7.39
N GLU A 56 -2.39 4.43 -6.89
CA GLU A 56 -2.13 3.10 -6.36
C GLU A 56 -1.05 3.09 -5.27
N LEU A 57 -1.17 2.10 -4.40
CA LEU A 57 -0.16 1.65 -3.45
C LEU A 57 0.51 0.41 -4.01
N ARG A 58 1.84 0.40 -4.06
CA ARG A 58 2.62 -0.78 -4.47
C ARG A 58 3.23 -1.43 -3.25
N LEU A 59 2.88 -2.69 -3.04
CA LEU A 59 3.42 -3.52 -1.97
C LEU A 59 4.41 -4.54 -2.54
N VAL A 60 5.47 -4.82 -1.80
CA VAL A 60 6.29 -6.01 -2.00
C VAL A 60 5.85 -7.05 -0.98
N VAL A 61 5.34 -8.15 -1.48
CA VAL A 61 4.78 -9.27 -0.72
C VAL A 61 5.72 -10.46 -0.88
N GLU A 62 6.32 -10.90 0.23
CA GLU A 62 7.17 -12.09 0.27
C GLU A 62 6.34 -13.32 0.65
N ILE A 63 6.16 -14.25 -0.29
CA ILE A 63 5.45 -15.53 -0.08
C ILE A 63 6.44 -16.69 -0.08
N GLU A 64 6.27 -17.61 0.87
CA GLU A 64 6.97 -18.89 0.87
C GLU A 64 6.17 -19.91 0.07
N VAL A 65 6.85 -20.58 -0.86
CA VAL A 65 6.30 -21.67 -1.67
C VAL A 65 7.09 -22.93 -1.38
N GLU A 66 6.37 -24.00 -1.04
CA GLU A 66 6.94 -25.33 -0.79
C GLU A 66 6.55 -26.28 -1.92
N ASN A 67 7.56 -26.97 -2.46
CA ASN A 67 7.38 -28.05 -3.40
C ASN A 67 7.38 -29.39 -2.64
N GLN A 68 6.20 -29.99 -2.46
CA GLN A 68 6.07 -31.27 -1.76
C GLN A 68 6.36 -32.47 -2.68
N ARG A 69 6.66 -32.24 -3.96
CA ARG A 69 7.00 -33.30 -4.90
C ARG A 69 8.42 -33.83 -4.69
N LYS A 70 8.61 -35.07 -5.14
CA LYS A 70 9.93 -35.70 -5.29
C LYS A 70 10.67 -35.29 -6.57
N GLN A 71 10.13 -34.33 -7.32
CA GLN A 71 10.67 -33.80 -8.56
C GLN A 71 10.74 -32.29 -8.47
N ASP A 72 11.70 -31.71 -9.17
CA ASP A 72 11.81 -30.26 -9.31
C ASP A 72 10.58 -29.72 -10.05
N VAL A 73 10.14 -28.55 -9.65
CA VAL A 73 9.01 -27.84 -10.27
C VAL A 73 9.48 -26.49 -10.76
N SER A 74 9.07 -26.15 -11.98
CA SER A 74 9.35 -24.86 -12.59
C SER A 74 8.04 -24.21 -13.01
N PHE A 75 7.87 -22.91 -12.79
CA PHE A 75 6.73 -22.12 -13.29
C PHE A 75 7.19 -20.78 -13.86
N HIS A 76 6.42 -20.21 -14.79
CA HIS A 76 6.77 -18.93 -15.44
C HIS A 76 6.07 -17.74 -14.78
N ASP A 77 4.78 -17.88 -14.49
CA ASP A 77 3.97 -16.81 -13.95
C ASP A 77 3.20 -17.31 -12.74
N LEU A 78 3.19 -16.48 -11.70
CA LEU A 78 2.33 -16.63 -10.53
C LEU A 78 1.51 -15.35 -10.40
N GLU A 79 0.20 -15.48 -10.52
CA GLU A 79 -0.77 -14.39 -10.40
C GLU A 79 -1.71 -14.68 -9.23
N PHE A 80 -1.93 -13.70 -8.37
CA PHE A 80 -2.82 -13.84 -7.22
C PHE A 80 -3.55 -12.54 -6.89
N ARG A 81 -4.69 -12.69 -6.21
CA ARG A 81 -5.38 -11.60 -5.51
C ARG A 81 -4.93 -11.58 -4.07
N PHE A 82 -4.58 -10.40 -3.58
CA PHE A 82 -4.25 -10.14 -2.20
C PHE A 82 -5.44 -9.46 -1.52
N GLY A 83 -5.87 -9.99 -0.39
CA GLY A 83 -6.99 -9.45 0.38
C GLY A 83 -6.67 -9.28 1.85
N LEU A 84 -7.32 -8.31 2.47
CA LEU A 84 -7.29 -8.04 3.91
C LEU A 84 -8.72 -8.18 4.45
N ARG A 85 -8.88 -8.83 5.61
CA ARG A 85 -10.19 -9.11 6.22
C ARG A 85 -11.19 -9.84 5.30
N GLY A 86 -10.70 -10.56 4.31
CA GLY A 86 -11.51 -11.29 3.34
C GLY A 86 -11.87 -10.49 2.09
N ASP A 87 -11.61 -9.19 2.07
CA ASP A 87 -11.87 -8.34 0.91
C ASP A 87 -10.62 -8.24 0.01
N PRO A 88 -10.74 -8.48 -1.31
CA PRO A 88 -9.62 -8.37 -2.22
C PRO A 88 -9.27 -6.89 -2.46
N ILE A 89 -8.02 -6.52 -2.17
CA ILE A 89 -7.55 -5.13 -2.28
C ILE A 89 -6.54 -4.92 -3.42
N GLY A 90 -5.96 -5.99 -3.97
CA GLY A 90 -4.95 -5.84 -5.01
C GLY A 90 -4.61 -7.12 -5.76
N ILE A 91 -3.84 -6.97 -6.84
CA ILE A 91 -3.36 -8.07 -7.66
C ILE A 91 -1.83 -8.12 -7.58
N GLY A 92 -1.31 -9.30 -7.27
CA GLY A 92 0.10 -9.62 -7.22
C GLY A 92 0.54 -10.47 -8.40
N THR A 93 1.69 -10.15 -8.94
CA THR A 93 2.33 -10.95 -9.99
C THR A 93 3.79 -11.22 -9.67
N ILE A 94 4.24 -12.42 -10.02
CA ILE A 94 5.64 -12.81 -10.09
C ILE A 94 5.85 -13.32 -11.51
N GLY A 95 6.63 -12.58 -12.28
CA GLY A 95 7.01 -12.96 -13.64
C GLY A 95 8.35 -13.70 -13.68
N GLY A 96 8.54 -14.43 -14.77
CA GLY A 96 9.79 -15.11 -15.10
C GLY A 96 9.94 -16.47 -14.42
N ARG A 97 10.80 -17.30 -15.02
CA ARG A 97 11.02 -18.69 -14.58
C ARG A 97 11.45 -18.76 -13.11
N GLN A 98 10.67 -19.49 -12.32
CA GLN A 98 10.97 -19.85 -10.95
C GLN A 98 11.13 -21.36 -10.85
N ASP A 99 12.31 -21.81 -10.45
CA ASP A 99 12.57 -23.21 -10.12
C ASP A 99 12.51 -23.43 -8.59
N ILE A 100 11.87 -24.51 -8.17
CA ILE A 100 11.81 -25.00 -6.78
C ILE A 100 12.21 -26.47 -6.78
N ALA A 101 13.30 -26.80 -6.10
CA ALA A 101 13.82 -28.17 -6.01
C ALA A 101 12.79 -29.11 -5.36
N ALA A 102 12.90 -30.41 -5.65
CA ALA A 102 12.13 -31.46 -4.98
C ALA A 102 12.23 -31.37 -3.45
N GLY A 103 11.09 -31.36 -2.75
CA GLY A 103 11.03 -31.18 -1.29
C GLY A 103 11.54 -29.81 -0.80
N GLY A 104 11.81 -28.88 -1.71
CA GLY A 104 12.43 -27.60 -1.43
C GLY A 104 11.41 -26.51 -1.07
N ARG A 105 11.92 -25.44 -0.49
CA ARG A 105 11.19 -24.20 -0.23
C ARG A 105 11.86 -23.03 -0.91
N LYS A 106 11.07 -22.07 -1.34
CA LYS A 106 11.58 -20.84 -1.95
C LYS A 106 10.76 -19.65 -1.50
N LEU A 107 11.45 -18.59 -1.10
CA LEU A 107 10.84 -17.29 -0.85
C LEU A 107 10.76 -16.51 -2.16
N LEU A 108 9.57 -16.01 -2.48
CA LEU A 108 9.33 -15.24 -3.69
C LEU A 108 8.80 -13.86 -3.32
N ALA A 109 9.35 -12.82 -3.95
CA ALA A 109 8.87 -11.46 -3.81
C ALA A 109 7.93 -11.13 -4.98
N ALA A 110 6.68 -10.81 -4.66
CA ALA A 110 5.68 -10.34 -5.61
C ALA A 110 5.46 -8.85 -5.42
N THR A 111 5.26 -8.13 -6.54
CA THR A 111 4.72 -6.77 -6.45
C THR A 111 3.20 -6.86 -6.51
N VAL A 112 2.53 -6.36 -5.47
CA VAL A 112 1.08 -6.22 -5.42
C VAL A 112 0.72 -4.77 -5.68
N VAL A 113 -0.16 -4.55 -6.64
CA VAL A 113 -0.72 -3.24 -6.96
C VAL A 113 -2.10 -3.13 -6.31
N VAL A 114 -2.28 -2.10 -5.48
CA VAL A 114 -3.51 -1.80 -4.72
C VAL A 114 -4.05 -0.45 -5.20
N PRO A 115 -5.07 -0.42 -6.07
CA PRO A 115 -5.67 0.82 -6.53
C PRO A 115 -6.40 1.53 -5.39
N PHE A 116 -6.11 2.82 -5.15
CA PHE A 116 -6.77 3.56 -4.06
C PHE A 116 -8.27 3.73 -4.24
N GLY A 117 -8.76 3.65 -5.47
CA GLY A 117 -10.19 3.66 -5.76
C GLY A 117 -10.93 2.44 -5.19
N ASP A 118 -10.22 1.33 -4.95
CA ASP A 118 -10.81 0.08 -4.47
C ASP A 118 -10.68 -0.05 -2.94
N VAL A 119 -9.72 0.65 -2.33
CA VAL A 119 -9.49 0.68 -0.88
C VAL A 119 -10.65 1.37 -0.16
N GLN A 120 -11.41 0.62 0.63
CA GLN A 120 -12.41 1.17 1.55
C GLN A 120 -11.75 1.69 2.82
N LYS A 121 -12.52 2.45 3.61
CA LYS A 121 -12.05 2.96 4.89
C LYS A 121 -11.66 1.82 5.82
N GLU A 122 -12.45 0.74 5.82
CA GLU A 122 -12.22 -0.42 6.65
C GLU A 122 -10.90 -1.11 6.29
N ASP A 123 -10.56 -1.20 5.01
CA ASP A 123 -9.27 -1.73 4.53
C ASP A 123 -8.10 -0.86 4.98
N PHE A 124 -8.26 0.47 4.91
CA PHE A 124 -7.26 1.42 5.39
C PHE A 124 -7.05 1.30 6.90
N ASP A 125 -8.15 1.22 7.65
CA ASP A 125 -8.16 1.07 9.10
C ASP A 125 -7.47 -0.24 9.54
N ALA A 126 -7.49 -1.28 8.69
CA ALA A 126 -6.81 -2.54 8.97
C ALA A 126 -5.29 -2.35 9.12
N PHE A 127 -4.66 -1.42 8.39
CA PHE A 127 -3.22 -1.14 8.57
C PHE A 127 -2.88 -0.60 9.96
N PHE A 128 -3.87 -0.18 10.75
CA PHE A 128 -3.70 0.27 12.13
C PHE A 128 -4.07 -0.79 13.17
N GLU A 129 -4.40 -2.02 12.76
CA GLU A 129 -4.60 -3.13 13.69
C GLU A 129 -3.30 -3.86 13.97
N LYS A 130 -3.19 -4.47 15.15
CA LYS A 130 -2.01 -5.27 15.51
C LYS A 130 -1.88 -6.48 14.61
N ASP A 131 -3.01 -7.14 14.37
CA ASP A 131 -3.11 -8.43 13.73
C ASP A 131 -4.21 -8.36 12.68
N VAL A 132 -3.82 -8.38 11.40
CA VAL A 132 -4.74 -8.22 10.27
C VAL A 132 -4.91 -9.56 9.56
N PRO A 133 -6.12 -10.14 9.53
CA PRO A 133 -6.34 -11.35 8.74
C PRO A 133 -6.11 -11.05 7.26
N TYR A 134 -5.36 -11.91 6.57
CA TYR A 134 -5.10 -11.80 5.13
C TYR A 134 -5.57 -13.05 4.39
N GLN A 135 -5.83 -12.88 3.10
CA GLN A 135 -6.14 -13.96 2.17
C GLN A 135 -5.39 -13.75 0.85
N ILE A 136 -4.81 -14.82 0.32
CA ILE A 136 -4.16 -14.82 -0.99
C ILE A 136 -4.74 -15.97 -1.79
N GLU A 137 -5.28 -15.67 -2.97
CA GLU A 137 -5.84 -16.66 -3.89
C GLU A 137 -5.29 -16.46 -5.29
N GLY A 138 -4.82 -17.51 -5.92
CA GLY A 138 -4.15 -17.35 -7.20
C GLY A 138 -3.91 -18.64 -7.94
N HIS A 139 -3.11 -18.52 -8.98
CA HIS A 139 -2.65 -19.66 -9.75
C HIS A 139 -1.21 -19.47 -10.24
N ALA A 140 -0.49 -20.58 -10.36
CA ALA A 140 0.82 -20.65 -10.97
C ALA A 140 0.76 -21.48 -12.24
N THR A 141 1.40 -21.02 -13.32
CA THR A 141 1.46 -21.75 -14.60
C THR A 141 2.78 -22.51 -14.70
N LEU A 142 2.71 -23.84 -14.62
CA LEU A 142 3.89 -24.70 -14.66
C LEU A 142 4.55 -24.71 -16.05
N ILE A 143 5.87 -24.83 -16.03
CA ILE A 143 6.72 -25.15 -17.18
C ILE A 143 7.10 -26.64 -17.12
N ALA A 144 7.46 -27.12 -15.92
CA ALA A 144 7.86 -28.50 -15.69
C ALA A 144 7.23 -29.03 -14.39
N PRO A 145 6.85 -30.31 -14.33
CA PRO A 145 7.00 -31.34 -15.37
C PRO A 145 5.90 -31.34 -16.44
N ILE A 146 4.82 -30.57 -16.26
CA ILE A 146 3.69 -30.50 -17.19
C ILE A 146 3.52 -29.03 -17.59
N GLU A 147 3.94 -28.70 -18.81
CA GLU A 147 3.85 -27.35 -19.35
C GLU A 147 2.38 -26.89 -19.46
N GLY A 148 2.09 -25.66 -19.02
CA GLY A 148 0.78 -25.03 -19.12
C GLY A 148 -0.23 -25.43 -18.03
N LEU A 149 0.11 -26.39 -17.15
CA LEU A 149 -0.76 -26.76 -16.04
C LEU A 149 -0.89 -25.58 -15.06
N LYS A 150 -2.14 -25.15 -14.82
CA LYS A 150 -2.45 -24.10 -13.84
C LYS A 150 -2.72 -24.73 -12.48
N LEU A 151 -1.81 -24.51 -11.53
CA LEU A 151 -1.99 -24.91 -10.13
C LEU A 151 -2.67 -23.79 -9.37
N ARG A 152 -3.85 -24.06 -8.82
CA ARG A 152 -4.57 -23.11 -7.96
C ARG A 152 -4.07 -23.21 -6.53
N PHE A 153 -4.02 -22.09 -5.84
CA PHE A 153 -3.72 -22.05 -4.41
C PHE A 153 -4.59 -21.00 -3.70
N ALA A 154 -4.86 -21.25 -2.43
CA ALA A 154 -5.52 -20.32 -1.53
C ALA A 154 -4.85 -20.44 -0.16
N ILE A 155 -4.40 -19.32 0.40
CA ILE A 155 -3.87 -19.26 1.76
C ILE A 155 -4.56 -18.16 2.54
N GLN A 156 -4.67 -18.39 3.84
CA GLN A 156 -5.17 -17.42 4.80
C GLN A 156 -4.21 -17.40 5.99
N GLY A 157 -4.14 -16.26 6.66
CA GLY A 157 -3.32 -16.10 7.86
C GLY A 157 -3.52 -14.75 8.51
N THR A 158 -2.56 -14.35 9.32
CA THR A 158 -2.60 -13.08 10.04
C THR A 158 -1.28 -12.33 9.82
N LEU A 159 -1.37 -11.08 9.41
CA LEU A 159 -0.26 -10.16 9.25
C LEU A 159 -0.13 -9.36 10.54
N SER A 160 1.00 -9.49 11.23
CA SER A 160 1.30 -8.60 12.35
C SER A 160 1.90 -7.31 11.81
N VAL A 161 1.13 -6.21 11.88
CA VAL A 161 1.58 -4.91 11.39
C VAL A 161 2.48 -4.28 12.46
N SER A 162 3.73 -3.96 12.06
CA SER A 162 4.66 -3.25 12.94
C SER A 162 4.08 -1.89 13.36
N GLU A 163 4.39 -1.44 14.58
CA GLU A 163 3.81 -0.23 15.18
C GLU A 163 4.13 1.06 14.41
N VAL A 164 5.12 1.04 13.51
CA VAL A 164 5.53 2.19 12.71
C VAL A 164 5.52 1.83 11.23
N LEU A 165 4.45 2.22 10.53
CA LEU A 165 4.42 2.26 9.07
C LEU A 165 5.08 3.56 8.63
N GLU A 166 6.34 3.50 8.22
CA GLU A 166 7.02 4.64 7.58
C GLU A 166 6.70 4.60 6.09
N VAL A 167 5.83 5.49 5.63
CA VAL A 167 5.54 5.64 4.20
C VAL A 167 6.30 6.86 3.70
N ARG A 168 7.30 6.61 2.86
CA ARG A 168 8.00 7.67 2.14
C ARG A 168 7.31 7.84 0.79
N ALA A 169 6.68 8.98 0.58
CA ALA A 169 6.13 9.35 -0.72
C ALA A 169 6.91 10.54 -1.28
N SER A 170 7.42 10.40 -2.50
CA SER A 170 7.90 11.57 -3.24
C SER A 170 6.69 12.35 -3.76
N LEU A 171 6.66 13.70 -3.69
CA LEU A 171 5.59 14.43 -4.38
C LEU A 171 5.67 14.24 -5.90
N ASP A 172 6.86 13.94 -6.44
CA ASP A 172 7.01 13.67 -7.87
C ASP A 172 6.17 12.45 -8.29
N ASP A 173 6.06 11.43 -7.42
CA ASP A 173 5.25 10.23 -7.63
C ASP A 173 3.74 10.46 -7.38
N LEU A 174 3.39 11.51 -6.62
CA LEU A 174 2.00 11.96 -6.44
C LEU A 174 1.52 12.88 -7.59
N GLY A 175 2.43 13.24 -8.50
CA GLY A 175 2.14 13.67 -9.86
C GLY A 175 1.94 15.16 -10.08
N SER A 176 2.55 15.61 -11.19
CA SER A 176 2.36 16.77 -12.12
C SER A 176 1.15 17.73 -12.04
N HIS A 177 0.17 17.49 -11.18
CA HIS A 177 -1.00 18.34 -10.93
C HIS A 177 -0.96 19.06 -9.59
N LEU A 178 -0.07 18.64 -8.68
CA LEU A 178 0.31 19.50 -7.56
C LEU A 178 1.05 20.68 -8.17
N GLY A 179 0.38 21.83 -8.24
CA GLY A 179 1.04 23.06 -8.64
C GLY A 179 2.27 23.26 -7.75
N PRO A 180 3.36 23.84 -8.27
CA PRO A 180 4.50 24.16 -7.42
C PRO A 180 3.99 24.95 -6.21
N PRO A 181 4.49 24.66 -4.99
CA PRO A 181 4.03 25.36 -3.80
C PRO A 181 4.09 26.86 -4.06
N ARG A 182 2.94 27.52 -3.92
CA ARG A 182 2.85 28.95 -4.25
C ARG A 182 3.14 29.74 -2.98
N LEU A 183 4.29 30.38 -2.98
CA LEU A 183 4.57 31.44 -2.03
C LEU A 183 3.74 32.66 -2.42
N LYS A 184 2.71 32.97 -1.63
CA LYS A 184 1.95 34.21 -1.77
C LYS A 184 2.64 35.41 -1.12
N THR A 185 3.63 35.15 -0.27
CA THR A 185 4.43 36.16 0.41
C THR A 185 5.66 36.51 -0.41
N ARG A 186 6.08 37.77 -0.38
CA ARG A 186 7.37 38.14 -0.97
C ARG A 186 8.45 37.42 -0.15
N LEU A 187 9.53 36.99 -0.79
CA LEU A 187 10.65 36.34 -0.10
C LEU A 187 11.17 37.21 1.07
N THR A 188 11.12 38.54 0.90
CA THR A 188 11.44 39.52 1.95
C THR A 188 10.52 39.46 3.16
N ASP A 189 9.24 39.13 2.97
CA ASP A 189 8.26 39.02 4.05
C ASP A 189 8.54 37.76 4.85
N LEU A 190 8.83 36.64 4.16
CA LEU A 190 9.30 35.39 4.79
C LEU A 190 10.58 35.59 5.60
N LEU A 191 11.45 36.52 5.22
CA LEU A 191 12.70 36.78 5.94
C LEU A 191 12.51 37.68 7.15
N THR A 192 11.38 38.38 7.28
CA THR A 192 11.21 39.44 8.29
C THR A 192 10.14 39.14 9.31
N GLN A 193 9.01 38.53 8.94
CA GLN A 193 7.91 38.22 9.85
C GLN A 193 7.15 36.97 9.36
N SER A 194 6.54 36.22 10.29
CA SER A 194 5.71 35.04 10.02
C SER A 194 4.96 35.10 8.68
N GLY A 195 5.15 34.10 7.82
CA GLY A 195 4.53 34.05 6.49
C GLY A 195 3.47 32.95 6.38
N GLU A 196 2.79 32.87 5.24
CA GLU A 196 1.94 31.73 4.88
C GLU A 196 2.43 31.10 3.58
N VAL A 197 2.45 29.77 3.51
CA VAL A 197 2.67 29.00 2.28
C VAL A 197 1.35 28.36 1.88
N GLU A 198 0.97 28.47 0.61
CA GLU A 198 -0.11 27.67 0.05
C GLU A 198 0.44 26.38 -0.53
N VAL A 199 -0.02 25.26 0.01
CA VAL A 199 0.26 23.92 -0.51
C VAL A 199 -1.04 23.28 -0.98
N ASP A 200 -1.01 22.62 -2.13
CA ASP A 200 -2.09 21.74 -2.55
C ASP A 200 -1.78 20.33 -2.02
N LEU A 201 -2.69 19.75 -1.25
CA LEU A 201 -2.59 18.42 -0.66
C LEU A 201 -3.68 17.53 -1.25
N ALA A 202 -3.29 16.39 -1.83
CA ALA A 202 -4.23 15.45 -2.43
C ALA A 202 -4.53 14.28 -1.47
N ASN A 203 -5.81 14.01 -1.24
CA ASN A 203 -6.30 12.76 -0.69
C ASN A 203 -6.69 11.81 -1.84
N PRO A 204 -5.93 10.73 -2.07
CA PRO A 204 -6.24 9.77 -3.12
C PRO A 204 -7.38 8.79 -2.75
N PHE A 205 -7.76 8.72 -1.47
CA PHE A 205 -8.79 7.82 -0.99
C PHE A 205 -10.19 8.37 -1.24
N ARG A 206 -11.18 7.45 -1.31
CA ARG A 206 -12.60 7.79 -1.44
C ARG A 206 -13.27 8.17 -0.11
N PHE A 207 -12.50 8.23 0.96
CA PHE A 207 -12.95 8.62 2.30
C PHE A 207 -12.04 9.72 2.85
N ALA A 208 -12.56 10.44 3.83
CA ALA A 208 -11.83 11.53 4.46
C ALA A 208 -10.73 11.02 5.41
N LEU A 209 -9.54 11.63 5.34
CA LEU A 209 -8.40 11.30 6.19
C LEU A 209 -8.31 12.25 7.39
N PRO A 210 -8.33 11.74 8.63
CA PRO A 210 -8.08 12.55 9.82
C PRO A 210 -6.57 12.82 9.97
N LEU A 211 -6.17 14.08 9.79
CA LEU A 211 -4.80 14.52 10.00
C LEU A 211 -4.64 15.03 11.43
N ALA A 212 -3.71 14.45 12.17
CA ALA A 212 -3.45 14.82 13.55
C ALA A 212 -2.62 16.10 13.61
N GLN A 213 -1.60 16.14 12.76
CA GLN A 213 -0.58 17.16 12.75
C GLN A 213 0.13 17.14 11.39
N ILE A 214 0.49 18.32 10.89
CA ILE A 214 1.38 18.47 9.74
C ILE A 214 2.57 19.27 10.23
N GLU A 215 3.73 18.62 10.35
CA GLU A 215 5.00 19.30 10.56
C GLU A 215 5.66 19.53 9.21
N TYR A 216 6.26 20.69 8.97
CA TYR A 216 6.95 20.93 7.72
C TYR A 216 8.13 21.86 7.85
N ARG A 217 9.02 21.76 6.86
CA ARG A 217 10.21 22.59 6.69
C ARG A 217 10.28 23.07 5.26
N ILE A 218 10.69 24.32 5.10
CA ILE A 218 10.95 24.93 3.81
C ILE A 218 12.46 24.94 3.63
N LEU A 219 12.91 24.37 2.54
CA LEU A 219 14.31 24.32 2.15
C LEU A 219 14.55 25.26 0.97
N LEU A 220 15.64 26.03 1.02
CA LEU A 220 16.17 26.77 -0.10
C LEU A 220 17.62 26.31 -0.32
N ALA A 221 17.92 25.76 -1.50
CA ALA A 221 19.22 25.13 -1.76
C ALA A 221 19.61 24.13 -0.64
N ASP A 222 18.65 23.26 -0.28
CA ASP A 222 18.74 22.25 0.78
C ASP A 222 18.97 22.78 2.22
N SER A 223 19.00 24.10 2.41
CA SER A 223 19.09 24.74 3.73
C SER A 223 17.70 25.08 4.27
N THR A 224 17.42 24.76 5.53
CA THR A 224 16.13 25.10 6.15
C THR A 224 16.00 26.61 6.34
N VAL A 225 15.04 27.23 5.66
CA VAL A 225 14.74 28.67 5.75
C VAL A 225 13.48 28.97 6.56
N GLY A 226 12.64 27.96 6.78
CA GLY A 226 11.47 28.08 7.62
C GLY A 226 10.94 26.74 8.08
N ARG A 227 10.14 26.78 9.14
CA ARG A 227 9.42 25.61 9.67
C ARG A 227 8.00 26.01 10.04
N GLY A 228 7.12 25.05 10.14
CA GLY A 228 5.84 25.26 10.76
C GLY A 228 5.20 23.96 11.17
N GLU A 229 4.16 24.11 11.95
CA GLU A 229 3.35 23.02 12.45
C GLU A 229 1.89 23.46 12.38
N VAL A 230 1.05 22.63 11.78
CA VAL A 230 -0.41 22.78 11.85
C VAL A 230 -0.94 21.60 12.63
N ALA A 231 -1.40 21.89 13.84
CA ALA A 231 -1.98 20.89 14.73
C ALA A 231 -3.52 20.87 14.62
N HIS A 232 -4.06 19.66 14.67
CA HIS A 232 -5.41 19.26 15.08
C HIS A 232 -6.58 19.47 14.10
N GLY A 233 -7.39 18.41 14.01
CA GLY A 233 -8.77 18.44 13.50
C GLY A 233 -8.90 18.64 12.00
N LEU A 234 -7.79 18.68 11.25
CA LEU A 234 -7.85 18.78 9.80
C LEU A 234 -8.34 17.44 9.24
N GLN A 235 -9.51 17.47 8.62
CA GLN A 235 -10.06 16.35 7.89
C GLN A 235 -9.86 16.62 6.40
N LEU A 236 -9.03 15.80 5.76
CA LEU A 236 -8.75 15.93 4.34
C LEU A 236 -9.81 15.12 3.58
N GLU A 237 -10.82 15.80 3.03
CA GLU A 237 -11.84 15.13 2.20
C GLU A 237 -11.22 14.52 0.93
N PRO A 238 -11.88 13.58 0.24
CA PRO A 238 -11.40 13.07 -1.05
C PRO A 238 -11.11 14.20 -2.05
N GLY A 239 -10.00 14.12 -2.78
CA GLY A 239 -9.61 15.10 -3.80
C GLY A 239 -8.45 16.02 -3.40
N VAL A 240 -8.33 17.18 -4.05
CA VAL A 240 -7.23 18.12 -3.84
C VAL A 240 -7.69 19.31 -3.01
N HIS A 241 -6.97 19.60 -1.93
CA HIS A 241 -7.25 20.68 -0.99
C HIS A 241 -6.12 21.67 -0.94
N ARG A 242 -6.45 22.95 -0.99
CA ARG A 242 -5.47 24.02 -0.80
C ARG A 242 -5.40 24.39 0.68
N LEU A 243 -4.25 24.15 1.29
CA LEU A 243 -3.97 24.47 2.68
C LEU A 243 -3.06 25.69 2.77
N ARG A 244 -3.35 26.57 3.73
CA ARG A 244 -2.47 27.68 4.11
C ARG A 244 -1.72 27.29 5.38
N LEU A 245 -0.41 27.22 5.26
CA LEU A 245 0.47 26.75 6.31
C LEU A 245 1.29 27.94 6.88
N PRO A 246 1.18 28.24 8.20
CA PRO A 246 1.88 29.36 8.84
C PRO A 246 3.38 29.08 9.04
N VAL A 247 4.25 29.84 8.40
CA VAL A 247 5.69 29.63 8.41
C VAL A 247 6.37 30.55 9.41
N GLU A 248 7.20 29.97 10.27
CA GLU A 248 8.19 30.67 11.05
C GLU A 248 9.54 30.67 10.31
N ALA A 249 10.06 31.86 10.04
CA ALA A 249 11.35 32.05 9.42
C ALA A 249 12.49 31.59 10.33
N GLN A 250 13.48 30.88 9.79
CA GLN A 250 14.70 30.50 10.49
C GLN A 250 15.93 31.06 9.77
N LEU A 251 16.27 32.31 10.07
CA LEU A 251 17.40 32.99 9.44
C LEU A 251 18.75 32.52 9.97
N GLY A 252 18.81 31.98 11.19
CA GLY A 252 20.07 31.71 11.91
C GLY A 252 21.05 30.75 11.23
N GLY A 253 20.57 29.89 10.33
CA GLY A 253 21.41 28.97 9.54
C GLY A 253 21.32 29.16 8.02
N ALA A 254 20.41 30.01 7.55
CA ALA A 254 20.07 30.16 6.14
C ALA A 254 20.91 31.22 5.40
N VAL A 255 21.60 32.12 6.12
CA VAL A 255 22.32 33.25 5.50
C VAL A 255 23.39 32.78 4.50
N SER A 256 24.12 31.72 4.80
CA SER A 256 25.13 31.16 3.88
C SER A 256 24.49 30.55 2.62
N GLY A 257 23.40 29.79 2.78
CA GLY A 257 22.62 29.23 1.66
C GLY A 257 22.02 30.33 0.78
N LEU A 258 21.42 31.35 1.40
CA LEU A 258 20.88 32.53 0.73
C LEU A 258 21.95 33.26 -0.09
N LEU A 259 23.09 33.57 0.52
CA LEU A 259 24.21 34.22 -0.18
C LEU A 259 24.69 33.38 -1.37
N SER A 260 24.82 32.06 -1.21
CA SER A 260 25.20 31.18 -2.33
C SER A 260 24.16 31.16 -3.45
N SER A 261 22.87 31.20 -3.11
CA SER A 261 21.78 31.28 -4.09
C SER A 261 21.70 32.64 -4.81
N PHE A 262 22.09 33.74 -4.16
CA PHE A 262 22.23 35.05 -4.80
C PHE A 262 23.41 35.11 -5.77
N LEU A 263 24.50 34.43 -5.45
CA LEU A 263 25.67 34.35 -6.32
C LEU A 263 25.45 33.41 -7.52
N GLU A 264 24.62 32.37 -7.35
CA GLU A 264 24.25 31.42 -8.40
C GLU A 264 22.72 31.35 -8.61
N PRO A 265 22.07 32.42 -9.12
CA PRO A 265 20.60 32.53 -9.19
C PRO A 265 19.93 31.44 -10.04
N ARG A 266 20.69 30.73 -10.89
CA ARG A 266 20.19 29.61 -11.70
C ARG A 266 20.04 28.28 -10.96
N ARG A 267 20.35 28.21 -9.65
CA ARG A 267 20.35 26.95 -8.87
C ARG A 267 19.52 26.97 -7.59
N ALA A 268 18.87 28.07 -7.26
CA ALA A 268 18.06 28.15 -6.06
C ALA A 268 16.75 27.35 -6.22
N THR A 269 16.72 26.13 -5.72
CA THR A 269 15.48 25.33 -5.65
C THR A 269 14.83 25.51 -4.29
N LEU A 270 13.55 25.88 -4.31
CA LEU A 270 12.70 25.92 -3.13
C LEU A 270 11.99 24.57 -3.00
N LYS A 271 12.22 23.87 -1.90
CA LYS A 271 11.55 22.59 -1.60
C LYS A 271 10.76 22.70 -0.32
N VAL A 272 9.56 22.12 -0.27
CA VAL A 272 8.80 21.93 0.96
C VAL A 272 8.87 20.47 1.34
N VAL A 273 9.36 20.18 2.54
CA VAL A 273 9.38 18.84 3.11
C VAL A 273 8.38 18.83 4.26
N ALA A 274 7.29 18.08 4.11
CA ALA A 274 6.27 17.91 5.12
C ALA A 274 6.29 16.49 5.68
N THR A 275 6.13 16.36 6.98
CA THR A 275 5.81 15.12 7.68
C THR A 275 4.36 15.23 8.14
N VAL A 276 3.49 14.47 7.51
CA VAL A 276 2.07 14.41 7.86
C VAL A 276 1.89 13.25 8.84
N VAL A 277 1.36 13.57 10.02
CA VAL A 277 1.01 12.60 11.03
C VAL A 277 -0.48 12.28 10.88
N VAL A 278 -0.77 11.08 10.38
CA VAL A 278 -2.14 10.54 10.33
C VAL A 278 -2.38 9.79 11.63
N ARG A 279 -3.42 10.17 12.38
CA ARG A 279 -3.79 9.49 13.63
C ARG A 279 -5.02 8.64 13.42
N HIS A 280 -4.92 7.38 13.81
CA HIS A 280 -6.04 6.46 13.90
C HIS A 280 -6.04 5.82 15.28
N GLY A 281 -6.97 6.25 16.14
CA GLY A 281 -6.98 5.88 17.55
C GLY A 281 -5.70 6.30 18.28
N GLU A 282 -4.94 5.32 18.79
CA GLU A 282 -3.65 5.52 19.49
C GLU A 282 -2.43 5.41 18.57
N ARG A 283 -2.62 5.03 17.30
CA ARG A 283 -1.51 4.84 16.35
C ARG A 283 -1.31 6.06 15.46
N MET A 284 -0.05 6.27 15.08
CA MET A 284 0.39 7.36 14.22
C MET A 284 1.14 6.80 13.02
N VAL A 285 0.78 7.26 11.82
CA VAL A 285 1.52 6.99 10.59
C VAL A 285 2.20 8.27 10.14
N LEU A 286 3.50 8.16 9.88
CA LEU A 286 4.31 9.26 9.38
C LEU A 286 4.38 9.14 7.85
N LEU A 287 3.78 10.11 7.17
CA LEU A 287 3.89 10.27 5.73
C LEU A 287 4.88 11.39 5.46
N GLN A 288 6.06 11.06 4.93
CA GLN A 288 7.00 12.09 4.48
C GLN A 288 6.69 12.46 3.04
N LEU A 289 6.48 13.75 2.80
CA LEU A 289 6.13 14.37 1.53
C LEU A 289 7.23 15.37 1.16
N THR A 290 7.84 15.24 -0.01
CA THR A 290 8.89 16.17 -0.49
C THR A 290 8.51 16.75 -1.83
N SER A 291 8.35 18.08 -1.92
CA SER A 291 8.07 18.78 -3.18
C SER A 291 9.37 19.14 -3.87
N ASP A 292 9.67 18.57 -5.03
CA ASP A 292 10.73 19.08 -5.90
C ASP A 292 10.07 19.92 -7.01
N PRO A 293 10.42 21.21 -7.17
CA PRO A 293 9.97 22.00 -8.31
C PRO A 293 10.73 21.58 -9.58
N GLY A 294 10.68 20.30 -9.95
CA GLY A 294 11.21 19.81 -11.23
C GLY A 294 10.53 20.46 -12.45
N GLY A 295 9.40 21.14 -12.25
CA GLY A 295 8.74 22.00 -13.22
C GLY A 295 9.11 23.48 -13.08
N GLY A 296 10.39 23.84 -13.21
CA GLY A 296 10.86 25.19 -13.61
C GLY A 296 10.12 26.42 -13.06
N SER A 297 9.79 26.47 -11.76
CA SER A 297 9.26 27.71 -11.18
C SER A 297 10.43 28.68 -10.98
N GLN A 298 10.71 29.49 -12.00
CA GLN A 298 11.60 30.64 -11.85
C GLN A 298 10.99 31.56 -10.78
N LEU A 299 11.80 31.99 -9.81
CA LEU A 299 11.41 33.07 -8.91
C LEU A 299 10.93 34.26 -9.76
N PRO A 300 9.82 34.94 -9.39
CA PRO A 300 9.35 36.10 -10.14
C PRO A 300 10.52 37.11 -10.27
N GLN A 301 10.85 37.47 -11.51
CA GLN A 301 11.95 38.40 -11.83
C GLN A 301 11.67 39.85 -11.37
N ASP A 302 10.50 40.13 -10.81
CA ASP A 302 10.04 41.47 -10.45
C ASP A 302 10.64 42.03 -9.14
N ALA A 303 11.84 41.57 -8.74
CA ALA A 303 12.55 42.07 -7.55
C ALA A 303 13.66 43.09 -7.86
N GLU A 304 13.84 43.51 -9.12
CA GLU A 304 14.93 44.43 -9.51
C GLU A 304 14.56 45.94 -9.53
N ASP A 305 13.31 46.33 -9.34
CA ASP A 305 12.94 47.76 -9.28
C ASP A 305 12.66 48.23 -7.85
N ILE A 306 13.73 48.28 -7.02
CA ILE A 306 13.78 49.15 -5.84
C ILE A 306 15.16 49.81 -5.79
N ASN A 307 15.24 51.02 -6.36
CA ASN A 307 16.16 52.08 -5.91
C ASN A 307 15.39 53.00 -4.96
#